data_AF-A0A2T9ZXD5-F1
#
_entry.id   AF-A0A2T9ZXD5-F1
#
_cell.length_a   1.000
_cell.length_b   1.000
_cell.length_c   1.000
_cell.angle_alpha   90.00
_cell.angle_beta   90.00
_cell.angle_gamma   90.00
#
_symmetry.space_group_name_H-M   'P 1'
#
loop_
_entity.id
_entity.type
_entity.pdbx_description
1 polymer ?
#
loop_
_entity_poly.entity_id
_entity_poly.type
_entity_poly.pdbx_seq_one_letter_code
_entity_poly.pdbx_strand_id
1 'polypeptide(L)'
;MNRFVPFLLLMLGLISSGLAKSEPITGHVIDDASGNGLPGVSIRALLSGTSWLVSEPTDNDGAFRFDLTDGFDSAAMDTNFLNLEFSKAGYHKATRMRSTQTRGQFIVKDLRVRLEPKNDSDTAVEVSSPTDIEESAITPFRRIFHRSYDLFGAGEGNTDDSLTNLNRRLPRHLRRGIITHLQQLQLPANITFDPIPDEIKQDNSIKLRAFAHSEDALAVILGEAELTVSDGDETIELASEYRIIPLLPDFQPGSLFLDDRISKDDFSPSRLSRSLSKTWGGTTVFALALYETREAMKQDDQQKRQAGLKRAEAFLKAQKSVLGIDDDMLNQQIDALLDLIRREGES
;
A
#
# COMPACT_ATOMS: atom_id res chain seq x y z
N MET A 1 4.67 30.30 -70.15
CA MET A 1 5.79 29.39 -69.83
C MET A 1 6.20 29.62 -68.38
N ASN A 2 6.45 28.51 -67.69
CA ASN A 2 7.10 28.34 -66.37
C ASN A 2 6.28 28.57 -65.08
N ARG A 3 5.82 27.40 -64.59
CA ARG A 3 5.37 26.97 -63.26
C ARG A 3 6.37 27.28 -62.14
N PHE A 4 5.89 27.52 -60.91
CA PHE A 4 6.52 27.16 -59.62
C PHE A 4 5.46 27.34 -58.49
N VAL A 5 4.63 26.31 -58.20
CA VAL A 5 4.67 25.39 -57.04
C VAL A 5 4.75 26.07 -55.66
N PRO A 6 3.69 26.00 -54.82
CA PRO A 6 3.77 26.43 -53.42
C PRO A 6 4.49 25.38 -52.57
N PHE A 7 5.40 25.87 -51.73
CA PHE A 7 6.16 25.10 -50.74
C PHE A 7 5.21 24.59 -49.65
N LEU A 8 4.77 23.33 -49.75
CA LEU A 8 4.10 22.61 -48.68
C LEU A 8 5.19 22.14 -47.70
N LEU A 9 5.38 22.92 -46.63
CA LEU A 9 6.31 22.61 -45.55
C LEU A 9 5.66 21.52 -44.67
N LEU A 10 5.90 20.27 -45.07
CA LEU A 10 5.52 19.08 -44.32
C LEU A 10 6.45 18.98 -43.12
N MET A 11 6.04 19.59 -42.01
CA MET A 11 6.59 19.33 -40.68
C MET A 11 6.26 17.87 -40.32
N LEU A 12 7.07 16.95 -40.85
CA LEU A 12 7.28 15.63 -40.25
C LEU A 12 7.95 15.89 -38.89
N GLY A 13 7.10 16.11 -37.89
CA GLY A 13 7.49 15.92 -36.50
C GLY A 13 7.91 14.47 -36.36
N LEU A 14 9.21 14.23 -36.45
CA LEU A 14 9.86 13.08 -35.81
C LEU A 14 9.59 13.23 -34.32
N ILE A 15 8.41 12.78 -33.90
CA ILE A 15 8.20 12.33 -32.54
C ILE A 15 9.11 11.12 -32.46
N SER A 16 10.32 11.33 -31.94
CA SER A 16 11.17 10.27 -31.46
C SER A 16 10.36 9.57 -30.38
N SER A 17 9.61 8.54 -30.77
CA SER A 17 9.10 7.51 -29.89
C SER A 17 10.34 6.82 -29.34
N GLY A 18 10.91 7.43 -28.29
CA GLY A 18 11.87 6.78 -27.43
C GLY A 18 11.19 5.53 -26.95
N LEU A 19 11.58 4.38 -27.50
CA LEU A 19 11.24 3.08 -26.95
C LEU A 19 11.58 3.16 -25.47
N ALA A 20 10.56 3.12 -24.62
CA ALA A 20 10.73 2.97 -23.20
C ALA A 20 11.54 1.68 -23.00
N LYS A 21 12.85 1.83 -22.74
CA LYS A 21 13.65 0.70 -22.26
C LYS A 21 13.17 0.43 -20.85
N SER A 22 12.25 -0.52 -20.72
CA SER A 22 12.01 -1.14 -19.42
C SER A 22 13.25 -1.96 -19.12
N GLU A 23 13.89 -1.71 -17.98
CA GLU A 23 14.78 -2.71 -17.43
C GLU A 23 13.91 -3.85 -16.86
N PRO A 24 14.42 -5.09 -16.85
CA PRO A 24 13.69 -6.20 -16.27
C PRO A 24 13.50 -5.95 -14.78
N ILE A 25 12.28 -6.18 -14.32
CA ILE A 25 11.95 -6.18 -12.91
C ILE A 25 12.55 -7.44 -12.30
N THR A 26 13.27 -7.29 -11.20
CA THR A 26 13.90 -8.39 -10.47
C THR A 26 13.63 -8.28 -8.98
N GLY A 27 13.60 -9.41 -8.29
CA GLY A 27 13.41 -9.43 -6.84
C GLY A 27 13.30 -10.83 -6.25
N HIS A 28 12.97 -10.86 -4.96
CA HIS A 28 12.75 -12.07 -4.18
C HIS A 28 11.50 -11.96 -3.32
N VAL A 29 10.73 -13.03 -3.25
CA VAL A 29 9.64 -13.21 -2.30
C VAL A 29 10.12 -14.11 -1.18
N ILE A 30 9.94 -13.68 0.07
CA ILE A 30 10.27 -14.46 1.25
C ILE A 30 9.02 -14.79 2.06
N ASP A 31 9.05 -15.94 2.71
CA ASP A 31 8.10 -16.34 3.73
C ASP A 31 8.41 -15.53 4.99
N ASP A 32 7.46 -14.72 5.45
CA ASP A 32 7.71 -13.82 6.58
C ASP A 32 7.96 -14.57 7.90
N ALA A 33 7.39 -15.76 8.08
CA ALA A 33 7.56 -16.55 9.30
C ALA A 33 8.94 -17.23 9.38
N SER A 34 9.46 -17.71 8.25
CA SER A 34 10.74 -18.44 8.21
C SER A 34 11.93 -17.62 7.72
N GLY A 35 11.69 -16.48 7.06
CA GLY A 35 12.71 -15.66 6.41
C GLY A 35 13.30 -16.27 5.13
N ASN A 36 12.87 -17.46 4.72
CA ASN A 36 13.39 -18.16 3.55
C ASN A 36 12.70 -17.71 2.25
N GLY A 37 13.37 -17.95 1.12
CA GLY A 37 12.77 -17.78 -0.21
C GLY A 37 11.48 -18.59 -0.37
N LEU A 38 10.46 -17.95 -0.95
CA LEU A 38 9.13 -18.54 -1.09
C LEU A 38 8.84 -18.90 -2.56
N PRO A 39 8.91 -20.19 -2.94
CA PRO A 39 8.70 -20.62 -4.32
C PRO A 39 7.25 -20.60 -4.76
N GLY A 40 7.00 -20.59 -6.06
CA GLY A 40 5.67 -20.79 -6.64
C GLY A 40 4.69 -19.65 -6.36
N VAL A 41 5.17 -18.44 -6.07
CA VAL A 41 4.35 -17.24 -5.88
C VAL A 41 3.96 -16.69 -7.24
N SER A 42 2.66 -16.48 -7.45
CA SER A 42 2.14 -15.85 -8.67
C SER A 42 2.25 -14.33 -8.57
N ILE A 43 2.73 -13.70 -9.64
CA ILE A 43 2.93 -12.25 -9.72
C ILE A 43 1.99 -11.69 -10.79
N ARG A 44 1.18 -10.70 -10.43
CA ARG A 44 0.33 -9.96 -11.35
C ARG A 44 0.77 -8.49 -11.36
N ALA A 45 1.12 -7.98 -12.52
CA ALA A 45 1.38 -6.57 -12.73
C ALA A 45 0.09 -5.85 -13.14
N LEU A 46 -0.10 -4.61 -12.66
CA LEU A 46 -1.21 -3.75 -13.05
C LEU A 46 -0.69 -2.35 -13.41
N LEU A 47 -1.11 -1.87 -14.58
CA LEU A 47 -0.79 -0.56 -15.15
C LEU A 47 -2.03 -0.01 -15.87
N SER A 48 -2.44 1.23 -15.54
CA SER A 48 -3.47 1.97 -16.28
C SER A 48 -4.76 1.17 -16.54
N GLY A 49 -5.26 0.49 -15.51
CA GLY A 49 -6.47 -0.34 -15.52
C GLY A 49 -6.28 -1.72 -16.17
N THR A 50 -5.12 -1.99 -16.75
CA THR A 50 -4.79 -3.27 -17.39
C THR A 50 -4.03 -4.15 -16.42
N SER A 51 -4.36 -5.44 -16.37
CA SER A 51 -3.64 -6.42 -15.55
C SER A 51 -3.01 -7.50 -16.41
N TRP A 52 -1.79 -7.90 -16.06
CA TRP A 52 -1.06 -8.98 -16.71
C TRP A 52 -0.55 -9.96 -15.65
N LEU A 53 -0.79 -11.26 -15.87
CA LEU A 53 -0.24 -12.32 -15.03
C LEU A 53 1.12 -12.73 -15.61
N VAL A 54 2.18 -12.57 -14.82
CA VAL A 54 3.53 -12.98 -15.20
C VAL A 54 3.54 -14.50 -15.38
N SER A 55 4.13 -14.97 -16.48
CA SER A 55 4.06 -16.38 -16.90
C SER A 55 4.78 -17.32 -15.95
N GLU A 56 5.93 -16.90 -15.41
CA GLU A 56 6.75 -17.71 -14.50
C GLU A 56 6.51 -17.27 -13.05
N PRO A 57 6.10 -18.19 -12.17
CA PRO A 57 6.06 -17.92 -10.73
C PRO A 57 7.48 -17.87 -10.16
N THR A 58 7.62 -17.48 -8.88
CA THR A 58 8.93 -17.47 -8.21
C THR A 58 9.60 -18.86 -8.20
N ASP A 59 10.93 -18.86 -8.33
CA ASP A 59 11.74 -20.09 -8.30
C ASP A 59 11.93 -20.67 -6.88
N ASN A 60 12.76 -21.71 -6.75
CA ASN A 60 13.02 -22.38 -5.47
C ASN A 60 13.63 -21.47 -4.39
N ASP A 61 14.33 -20.40 -4.78
CA ASP A 61 14.92 -19.41 -3.89
C ASP A 61 14.00 -18.19 -3.69
N GLY A 62 12.77 -18.27 -4.20
CA GLY A 62 11.79 -17.19 -4.19
C GLY A 62 12.12 -16.06 -5.16
N ALA A 63 13.12 -16.23 -6.04
CA ALA A 63 13.52 -15.19 -6.98
C ALA A 63 12.53 -15.07 -8.14
N PHE A 64 12.45 -13.87 -8.73
CA PHE A 64 11.69 -13.63 -9.95
C PHE A 64 12.38 -12.60 -10.85
N ARG A 65 12.07 -12.69 -12.15
CA ARG A 65 12.51 -11.74 -13.17
C ARG A 65 11.50 -11.69 -14.32
N PHE A 66 11.08 -10.49 -14.73
CA PHE A 66 10.22 -10.32 -15.91
C PHE A 66 10.37 -8.93 -16.53
N ASP A 67 10.00 -8.78 -17.80
CA ASP A 67 9.94 -7.49 -18.50
C ASP A 67 8.49 -7.05 -18.62
N LEU A 68 8.18 -5.77 -18.31
CA LEU A 68 6.83 -5.26 -18.44
C LEU A 68 6.36 -5.22 -19.90
N THR A 69 7.29 -5.12 -20.85
CA THR A 69 6.98 -5.09 -22.29
C THR A 69 6.47 -6.43 -22.82
N ASP A 70 6.63 -7.52 -22.07
CA ASP A 70 6.04 -8.82 -22.40
C ASP A 70 4.51 -8.83 -22.18
N GLY A 71 4.02 -7.97 -21.28
CA GLY A 71 2.61 -7.94 -20.85
C GLY A 71 1.82 -6.69 -21.22
N PHE A 72 2.51 -5.58 -21.50
CA PHE A 72 1.89 -4.27 -21.70
C PHE A 72 2.38 -3.59 -22.98
N ASP A 73 1.47 -2.88 -23.64
CA ASP A 73 1.82 -1.99 -24.74
C ASP A 73 2.35 -0.64 -24.22
N SER A 74 2.85 0.19 -25.14
CA SER A 74 3.39 1.50 -24.80
C SER A 74 2.37 2.46 -24.18
N ALA A 75 1.08 2.28 -24.46
CA ALA A 75 0.03 3.14 -23.92
C ALA A 75 -0.26 2.81 -22.46
N ALA A 76 -0.33 1.51 -22.12
CA ALA A 76 -0.46 1.05 -20.74
C ALA A 76 0.76 1.43 -19.89
N MET A 77 1.96 1.40 -20.50
CA MET A 77 3.21 1.81 -19.86
C MET A 77 3.30 3.32 -19.57
N ASP A 78 2.51 4.18 -20.22
CA ASP A 78 2.52 5.63 -19.97
C ASP A 78 1.75 6.01 -18.68
N THR A 79 2.25 5.56 -17.54
CA THR A 79 1.72 5.89 -16.22
C THR A 79 2.84 6.14 -15.21
N ASN A 80 2.48 6.69 -14.05
CA ASN A 80 3.38 6.98 -12.95
C ASN A 80 3.45 5.88 -11.89
N PHE A 81 2.56 4.88 -11.98
CA PHE A 81 2.42 3.87 -10.95
C PHE A 81 2.43 2.46 -11.55
N LEU A 82 3.27 1.62 -10.97
CA LEU A 82 3.25 0.18 -11.18
C LEU A 82 2.75 -0.49 -9.90
N ASN A 83 1.74 -1.34 -10.04
CA ASN A 83 1.30 -2.20 -8.94
C ASN A 83 1.69 -3.64 -9.25
N LEU A 84 2.34 -4.30 -8.30
CA LEU A 84 2.68 -5.72 -8.36
C LEU A 84 1.95 -6.44 -7.23
N GLU A 85 0.96 -7.28 -7.58
CA GLU A 85 0.25 -8.16 -6.65
C GLU A 85 0.96 -9.52 -6.60
N PHE A 86 1.30 -9.96 -5.39
CA PHE A 86 1.91 -11.24 -5.10
C PHE A 86 0.90 -12.12 -4.38
N SER A 87 0.70 -13.34 -4.87
CA SER A 87 -0.28 -14.26 -4.30
C SER A 87 0.20 -15.71 -4.32
N LYS A 88 -0.10 -16.42 -3.23
CA LYS A 88 0.13 -17.86 -3.07
C LYS A 88 -0.94 -18.43 -2.15
N ALA A 89 -1.44 -19.64 -2.45
CA ALA A 89 -2.38 -20.32 -1.59
C ALA A 89 -1.77 -20.53 -0.19
N GLY A 90 -2.57 -20.31 0.86
CA GLY A 90 -2.08 -20.35 2.25
C GLY A 90 -1.35 -19.08 2.72
N TYR A 91 -1.28 -18.02 1.91
CA TYR A 91 -0.66 -16.74 2.28
C TYR A 91 -1.62 -15.56 2.04
N HIS A 92 -1.47 -14.50 2.83
CA HIS A 92 -2.08 -13.21 2.55
C HIS A 92 -1.44 -12.62 1.29
N LYS A 93 -2.24 -11.94 0.47
CA LYS A 93 -1.71 -11.21 -0.68
C LYS A 93 -0.82 -10.06 -0.19
N ALA A 94 0.17 -9.68 -0.99
CA ALA A 94 0.89 -8.43 -0.81
C ALA A 94 0.87 -7.64 -2.11
N THR A 95 0.67 -6.33 -2.02
CA THR A 95 0.78 -5.46 -3.20
C THR A 95 1.89 -4.44 -3.00
N ARG A 96 2.80 -4.38 -3.96
CA ARG A 96 3.88 -3.38 -4.03
C ARG A 96 3.50 -2.33 -5.06
N MET A 97 3.33 -1.10 -4.60
CA MET A 97 3.08 0.07 -5.44
C MET A 97 4.40 0.84 -5.60
N ARG A 98 4.89 0.92 -6.83
CA ARG A 98 6.07 1.68 -7.19
C ARG A 98 5.66 2.95 -7.92
N SER A 99 6.02 4.09 -7.35
CA SER A 99 5.89 5.40 -8.01
C SER A 99 7.14 5.69 -8.85
N THR A 100 6.96 6.23 -10.04
CA THR A 100 8.06 6.69 -10.90
C THR A 100 8.00 8.20 -11.06
N GLN A 101 9.16 8.86 -10.99
CA GLN A 101 9.24 10.31 -11.23
C GLN A 101 9.02 10.66 -12.71
N THR A 102 9.36 9.74 -13.62
CA THR A 102 9.18 9.87 -15.06
C THR A 102 8.21 8.79 -15.54
N ARG A 103 7.13 9.21 -16.22
CA ARG A 103 6.10 8.31 -16.77
C ARG A 103 6.74 7.20 -17.61
N GLY A 104 6.33 5.96 -17.34
CA GLY A 104 6.77 4.76 -18.07
C GLY A 104 8.21 4.31 -17.85
N GLN A 105 8.94 4.92 -16.91
CA GLN A 105 10.28 4.47 -16.53
C GLN A 105 10.26 3.66 -15.24
N PHE A 106 9.87 2.39 -15.36
CA PHE A 106 9.91 1.44 -14.26
C PHE A 106 11.27 0.75 -14.21
N ILE A 107 12.12 1.18 -13.28
CA ILE A 107 13.36 0.48 -12.94
C ILE A 107 13.20 -0.07 -11.52
N VAL A 108 13.06 -1.40 -11.43
CA VAL A 108 12.85 -2.11 -10.17
C VAL A 108 13.86 -3.25 -10.08
N LYS A 109 14.90 -3.06 -9.27
CA LYS A 109 15.93 -4.06 -9.01
C LYS A 109 15.81 -4.53 -7.57
N ASP A 110 16.08 -5.80 -7.36
CA ASP A 110 16.17 -6.43 -6.03
C ASP A 110 14.95 -6.20 -5.13
N LEU A 111 13.74 -6.17 -5.72
CA LEU A 111 12.50 -5.98 -4.98
C LEU A 111 12.30 -7.09 -3.93
N ARG A 112 12.25 -6.72 -2.65
CA ARG A 112 11.99 -7.67 -1.57
C ARG A 112 10.52 -7.63 -1.17
N VAL A 113 9.87 -8.79 -1.24
CA VAL A 113 8.46 -8.96 -0.86
C VAL A 113 8.35 -9.99 0.23
N ARG A 114 7.62 -9.68 1.30
CA ARG A 114 7.31 -10.63 2.38
C ARG A 114 5.86 -11.06 2.23
N LEU A 115 5.61 -12.36 2.20
CA LEU A 115 4.25 -12.91 2.28
C LEU A 115 4.03 -13.54 3.65
N GLU A 116 2.95 -13.10 4.31
CA GLU A 116 2.53 -13.62 5.60
C GLU A 116 1.64 -14.85 5.39
N PRO A 117 1.93 -15.99 6.06
CA PRO A 117 1.07 -17.15 5.99
C PRO A 117 -0.30 -16.84 6.59
N LYS A 118 -1.36 -17.36 5.96
CA LYS A 118 -2.69 -17.43 6.57
C LYS A 118 -2.62 -18.53 7.62
N ASN A 119 -2.42 -18.17 8.87
CA ASN A 119 -2.51 -19.17 9.93
C ASN A 119 -3.98 -19.60 10.06
N ASP A 120 -4.26 -20.91 10.00
CA ASP A 120 -5.59 -21.45 10.34
C ASP A 120 -5.97 -21.17 11.81
N SER A 121 -4.97 -20.82 12.63
CA SER A 121 -5.10 -20.40 14.01
C SER A 121 -4.95 -18.88 14.13
N ASP A 122 -5.99 -18.15 13.73
CA ASP A 122 -6.31 -16.82 14.31
C ASP A 122 -6.75 -16.98 15.79
N THR A 123 -6.18 -17.95 16.51
CA THR A 123 -6.28 -18.02 17.96
C THR A 123 -5.53 -16.82 18.48
N ALA A 124 -6.29 -15.83 18.94
CA ALA A 124 -5.82 -14.70 19.72
C ALA A 124 -4.68 -15.17 20.62
N VAL A 125 -3.46 -14.76 20.31
CA VAL A 125 -2.38 -14.80 21.29
C VAL A 125 -2.92 -13.95 22.44
N GLU A 126 -3.13 -14.55 23.62
CA GLU A 126 -3.46 -13.82 24.84
C GLU A 126 -2.29 -12.87 25.14
N VAL A 127 -2.30 -11.71 24.50
CA VAL A 127 -1.56 -10.55 24.94
C VAL A 127 -2.37 -10.02 26.10
N SER A 128 -1.82 -10.13 27.31
CA SER A 128 -2.43 -9.61 28.53
C SER A 128 -2.84 -8.16 28.31
N SER A 129 -4.13 -7.91 28.11
CA SER A 129 -4.67 -6.58 27.89
C SER A 129 -4.36 -5.70 29.11
N PRO A 130 -3.86 -4.47 28.93
CA PRO A 130 -3.75 -3.54 30.04
C PRO A 130 -5.15 -3.04 30.42
N THR A 131 -5.63 -3.53 31.57
CA THR A 131 -6.55 -2.94 32.57
C THR A 131 -7.69 -2.01 32.12
N ASP A 132 -8.91 -2.41 32.47
CA ASP A 132 -10.13 -1.63 32.75
C ASP A 132 -10.14 -0.16 32.31
N ILE A 133 -10.67 0.09 31.11
CA ILE A 133 -11.14 1.41 30.70
C ILE A 133 -12.66 1.38 30.73
N GLU A 134 -13.24 2.18 31.64
CA GLU A 134 -14.68 2.39 31.76
C GLU A 134 -15.30 2.78 30.41
N GLU A 135 -16.39 2.08 30.08
CA GLU A 135 -17.17 2.23 28.85
C GLU A 135 -17.88 3.59 28.83
N SER A 136 -17.17 4.62 28.39
CA SER A 136 -17.75 5.92 28.08
C SER A 136 -18.39 5.87 26.69
N ALA A 137 -19.63 6.37 26.56
CA ALA A 137 -20.43 6.44 25.33
C ALA A 137 -19.87 7.39 24.23
N ILE A 138 -18.55 7.53 24.16
CA ILE A 138 -17.81 8.22 23.12
C ILE A 138 -17.53 7.17 22.05
N THR A 139 -17.87 7.45 20.79
CA THR A 139 -17.51 6.58 19.66
C THR A 139 -16.04 6.20 19.78
N PRO A 140 -15.70 4.91 19.99
CA PRO A 140 -14.34 4.53 20.32
C PRO A 140 -13.40 5.07 19.25
N PHE A 141 -12.34 5.75 19.70
CA PHE A 141 -11.31 6.22 18.81
C PHE A 141 -10.73 5.02 18.07
N ARG A 142 -10.66 5.13 16.75
CA ARG A 142 -10.07 4.08 15.93
C ARG A 142 -8.56 4.22 15.93
N ARG A 143 -7.85 3.14 16.23
CA ARG A 143 -6.40 3.17 16.40
C ARG A 143 -5.70 2.81 15.10
N ILE A 144 -4.73 3.63 14.71
CA ILE A 144 -3.71 3.26 13.73
C ILE A 144 -2.39 3.20 14.50
N PHE A 145 -1.81 2.02 14.56
CA PHE A 145 -0.47 1.88 15.11
C PHE A 145 0.57 2.26 14.07
N HIS A 146 1.66 2.88 14.52
CA HIS A 146 2.77 3.20 13.63
C HIS A 146 4.11 2.87 14.28
N ARG A 147 5.10 2.58 13.45
CA ARG A 147 6.50 2.54 13.89
C ARG A 147 7.29 3.71 13.35
N SER A 148 8.39 4.02 14.03
CA SER A 148 9.47 4.81 13.44
C SER A 148 10.05 4.09 12.23
N TYR A 149 10.48 4.86 11.24
CA TYR A 149 11.17 4.34 10.06
C TYR A 149 12.61 4.06 10.43
N ASP A 150 13.10 2.87 10.09
CA ASP A 150 14.51 2.56 10.25
C ASP A 150 15.27 2.96 9.00
N LEU A 151 16.42 3.61 9.16
CA LEU A 151 17.33 3.86 8.05
C LEU A 151 18.53 2.93 8.14
N PHE A 152 18.78 2.19 7.07
CA PHE A 152 19.98 1.37 6.89
C PHE A 152 20.96 2.06 5.92
N GLY A 153 22.26 1.72 6.02
CA GLY A 153 23.25 2.08 4.99
C GLY A 153 24.01 3.40 5.16
N ALA A 154 23.73 4.20 6.19
CA ALA A 154 24.57 5.36 6.50
C ALA A 154 25.76 4.93 7.36
N GLY A 155 26.98 5.06 6.82
CA GLY A 155 28.21 4.86 7.58
C GLY A 155 28.17 5.63 8.92
N GLU A 156 28.75 5.04 9.95
CA GLU A 156 28.83 5.59 11.31
C GLU A 156 29.24 7.07 11.27
N GLY A 157 28.28 7.99 11.50
CA GLY A 157 28.63 9.36 11.84
C GLY A 157 27.80 10.52 11.27
N ASN A 158 26.75 10.34 10.47
CA ASN A 158 26.07 11.52 9.88
C ASN A 158 24.53 11.48 9.74
N THR A 159 23.82 10.58 10.44
CA THR A 159 22.37 10.37 10.24
C THR A 159 21.46 10.61 11.43
N ASP A 160 21.99 11.00 12.59
CA ASP A 160 21.18 10.92 13.82
C ASP A 160 20.09 12.01 13.91
N ASP A 161 20.40 13.26 13.55
CA ASP A 161 19.45 14.36 13.70
C ASP A 161 18.34 14.34 12.63
N SER A 162 18.66 14.04 11.38
CA SER A 162 17.68 14.07 10.27
C SER A 162 16.65 12.95 10.40
N LEU A 163 17.06 11.75 10.83
CA LEU A 163 16.15 10.63 11.07
C LEU A 163 15.35 10.78 12.35
N THR A 164 15.98 11.22 13.43
CA THR A 164 15.26 11.55 14.67
C THR A 164 14.20 12.62 14.38
N ASN A 165 14.54 13.62 13.56
CA ASN A 165 13.58 14.62 13.11
C ASN A 165 12.48 14.06 12.20
N LEU A 166 12.82 13.15 11.28
CA LEU A 166 11.85 12.45 10.44
C LEU A 166 10.87 11.65 11.29
N ASN A 167 11.36 10.71 12.10
CA ASN A 167 10.56 9.81 12.92
C ASN A 167 9.72 10.55 13.95
N ARG A 168 10.20 11.69 14.44
CA ARG A 168 9.43 12.57 15.34
C ARG A 168 8.29 13.32 14.63
N ARG A 169 8.47 13.70 13.37
CA ARG A 169 7.54 14.58 12.63
C ARG A 169 6.59 13.82 11.71
N LEU A 170 7.07 12.75 11.08
CA LEU A 170 6.34 12.00 10.07
C LEU A 170 5.00 11.45 10.58
N PRO A 171 4.89 10.83 11.77
CA PRO A 171 3.60 10.38 12.28
C PRO A 171 2.58 11.52 12.41
N ARG A 172 3.02 12.72 12.81
CA ARG A 172 2.15 13.89 12.90
C ARG A 172 1.67 14.36 11.53
N HIS A 173 2.56 14.34 10.54
CA HIS A 173 2.22 14.71 9.16
C HIS A 173 1.29 13.68 8.52
N LEU A 174 1.55 12.38 8.70
CA LEU A 174 0.69 11.29 8.26
C LEU A 174 -0.69 11.38 8.89
N ARG A 175 -0.78 11.53 10.22
CA ARG A 175 -2.02 11.75 10.94
C ARG A 175 -2.79 12.93 10.36
N ARG A 176 -2.13 14.07 10.16
CA ARG A 176 -2.76 15.27 9.60
C ARG A 176 -3.28 15.01 8.18
N GLY A 177 -2.48 14.36 7.33
CA GLY A 177 -2.87 14.03 5.96
C GLY A 177 -4.09 13.12 5.90
N ILE A 178 -4.08 12.05 6.69
CA ILE A 178 -5.20 11.09 6.78
C ILE A 178 -6.47 11.76 7.33
N ILE A 179 -6.36 12.52 8.43
CA ILE A 179 -7.50 13.27 8.98
C ILE A 179 -8.06 14.26 7.96
N THR A 180 -7.17 14.98 7.24
CA THR A 180 -7.58 15.95 6.22
C THR A 180 -8.33 15.25 5.09
N HIS A 181 -7.85 14.09 4.63
CA HIS A 181 -8.51 13.28 3.61
C HIS A 181 -9.91 12.81 4.06
N LEU A 182 -10.04 12.31 5.29
CA LEU A 182 -11.33 11.92 5.86
C LEU A 182 -12.31 13.09 5.95
N GLN A 183 -11.83 14.26 6.39
CA GLN A 183 -12.65 15.47 6.47
C GLN A 183 -13.10 15.96 5.09
N GLN A 184 -12.25 15.87 4.07
CA GLN A 184 -12.62 16.20 2.68
C GLN A 184 -13.77 15.32 2.18
N LEU A 185 -13.81 14.06 2.60
CA LEU A 185 -14.86 13.10 2.29
C LEU A 185 -16.06 13.17 3.24
N GLN A 186 -16.05 14.09 4.22
CA GLN A 186 -17.08 14.23 5.25
C GLN A 186 -17.27 12.95 6.09
N LEU A 187 -16.18 12.21 6.32
CA LEU A 187 -16.15 10.96 7.07
C LEU A 187 -15.71 11.19 8.53
N PRO A 188 -16.02 10.25 9.46
CA PRO A 188 -15.53 10.32 10.82
C PRO A 188 -14.00 10.38 10.87
N ALA A 189 -13.47 11.37 11.58
CA ALA A 189 -12.03 11.59 11.74
C ALA A 189 -11.53 11.27 13.16
N ASN A 190 -12.26 10.44 13.91
CA ASN A 190 -11.92 9.98 15.25
C ASN A 190 -10.86 8.88 15.21
N ILE A 191 -9.67 9.22 14.70
CA ILE A 191 -8.52 8.32 14.58
C ILE A 191 -7.37 8.77 15.49
N THR A 192 -6.81 7.82 16.25
CA THR A 192 -5.56 8.01 16.99
C THR A 192 -4.39 7.36 16.25
N PHE A 193 -3.21 7.94 16.45
CA PHE A 193 -1.95 7.45 15.91
C PHE A 193 -1.05 7.16 17.08
N ASP A 194 -0.88 5.88 17.37
CA ASP A 194 -0.21 5.40 18.56
C ASP A 194 1.06 4.65 18.13
N PRO A 195 2.20 4.86 18.81
CA PRO A 195 3.40 4.08 18.51
C PRO A 195 3.17 2.61 18.86
N ILE A 196 3.73 1.70 18.06
CA ILE A 196 3.82 0.29 18.44
C ILE A 196 4.74 0.18 19.66
N PRO A 197 4.35 -0.57 20.71
CA PRO A 197 5.23 -0.83 21.86
C PRO A 197 6.57 -1.46 21.47
N ASP A 198 7.66 -1.03 22.09
CA ASP A 198 9.03 -1.48 21.77
C ASP A 198 9.23 -2.99 21.97
N GLU A 199 8.40 -3.62 22.80
CA GLU A 199 8.41 -5.06 23.07
C GLU A 199 8.01 -5.90 21.84
N ILE A 200 7.29 -5.29 20.89
CA ILE A 200 6.85 -5.93 19.65
C ILE A 200 7.93 -5.72 18.59
N LYS A 201 8.80 -6.72 18.46
CA LYS A 201 9.83 -6.73 17.42
C LYS A 201 9.22 -6.70 16.02
N GLN A 202 9.91 -5.98 15.14
CA GLN A 202 9.52 -5.61 13.78
C GLN A 202 9.47 -6.79 12.82
N ASP A 203 10.31 -7.77 13.07
CA ASP A 203 10.52 -8.98 12.25
C ASP A 203 9.43 -10.04 12.47
N ASN A 204 8.49 -9.79 13.39
CA ASN A 204 7.43 -10.73 13.68
C ASN A 204 6.07 -10.14 13.28
N SER A 205 5.77 -10.20 11.98
CA SER A 205 4.49 -9.72 11.42
C SER A 205 3.28 -10.33 12.12
N ILE A 206 3.37 -11.61 12.51
CA ILE A 206 2.32 -12.38 13.17
C ILE A 206 2.02 -11.80 14.54
N LYS A 207 3.05 -11.56 15.38
CA LYS A 207 2.86 -10.93 16.70
C LYS A 207 2.30 -9.52 16.58
N LEU A 208 2.78 -8.76 15.59
CA LEU A 208 2.29 -7.41 15.35
C LEU A 208 0.82 -7.40 14.94
N ARG A 209 0.41 -8.31 14.03
CA ARG A 209 -0.99 -8.46 13.63
C ARG A 209 -1.85 -8.92 14.81
N ALA A 210 -1.39 -9.89 15.61
CA ALA A 210 -2.09 -10.36 16.79
C ALA A 210 -2.31 -9.24 17.82
N PHE A 211 -1.28 -8.44 18.10
CA PHE A 211 -1.39 -7.26 18.97
C PHE A 211 -2.36 -6.23 18.39
N ALA A 212 -2.22 -5.87 17.12
CA ALA A 212 -3.08 -4.87 16.51
C ALA A 212 -4.55 -5.34 16.48
N HIS A 213 -4.78 -6.64 16.31
CA HIS A 213 -6.09 -7.26 16.40
C HIS A 213 -6.65 -7.24 17.83
N SER A 214 -5.84 -7.54 18.86
CA SER A 214 -6.29 -7.49 20.26
C SER A 214 -6.66 -6.08 20.71
N GLU A 215 -6.05 -5.07 20.10
CA GLU A 215 -6.33 -3.64 20.35
C GLU A 215 -7.42 -3.07 19.43
N ASP A 216 -8.10 -3.90 18.63
CA ASP A 216 -9.12 -3.52 17.65
C ASP A 216 -8.68 -2.37 16.73
N ALA A 217 -7.42 -2.41 16.28
CA ALA A 217 -6.84 -1.41 15.42
C ALA A 217 -7.47 -1.46 14.01
N LEU A 218 -7.48 -0.32 13.32
CA LEU A 218 -7.77 -0.26 11.89
C LEU A 218 -6.59 -0.74 11.05
N ALA A 219 -5.39 -0.33 11.45
CA ALA A 219 -4.22 -0.51 10.65
C ALA A 219 -2.92 -0.45 11.45
N VAL A 220 -1.86 -0.97 10.83
CA VAL A 220 -0.49 -0.74 11.24
C VAL A 220 0.30 -0.13 10.08
N ILE A 221 1.05 0.94 10.35
CA ILE A 221 1.96 1.58 9.40
C ILE A 221 3.41 1.28 9.80
N LEU A 222 4.14 0.65 8.89
CA LEU A 222 5.57 0.37 9.02
C LEU A 222 6.34 1.13 7.95
N GLY A 223 7.63 1.34 8.22
CA GLY A 223 8.52 2.05 7.32
C GLY A 223 9.95 1.54 7.47
N GLU A 224 10.59 1.29 6.34
CA GLU A 224 12.00 0.98 6.21
C GLU A 224 12.57 1.95 5.16
N ALA A 225 13.79 2.42 5.38
CA ALA A 225 14.50 3.29 4.47
C ALA A 225 15.94 2.77 4.33
N GLU A 226 16.50 2.82 3.14
CA GLU A 226 17.89 2.46 2.89
C GLU A 226 18.57 3.54 2.07
N LEU A 227 19.71 4.03 2.56
CA LEU A 227 20.55 4.94 1.79
C LEU A 227 21.38 4.13 0.81
N THR A 228 21.11 4.30 -0.48
CA THR A 228 21.86 3.71 -1.58
C THR A 228 22.71 4.77 -2.27
N VAL A 229 23.94 4.40 -2.65
CA VAL A 229 24.84 5.25 -3.42
C VAL A 229 25.05 4.59 -4.79
N SER A 230 24.60 5.25 -5.85
CA SER A 230 24.74 4.75 -7.23
C SER A 230 25.32 5.86 -8.08
N ASP A 231 26.44 5.60 -8.76
CA ASP A 231 27.10 6.55 -9.68
C ASP A 231 27.43 7.93 -9.07
N GLY A 232 27.60 7.99 -7.75
CA GLY A 232 27.87 9.23 -7.01
C GLY A 232 26.61 9.95 -6.51
N ASP A 233 25.43 9.53 -6.94
CA ASP A 233 24.16 10.04 -6.43
C ASP A 233 23.71 9.24 -5.21
N GLU A 234 23.40 9.95 -4.13
CA GLU A 234 22.85 9.38 -2.90
C GLU A 234 21.32 9.40 -2.97
N THR A 235 20.71 8.22 -3.01
CA THR A 235 19.25 8.07 -3.00
C THR A 235 18.79 7.30 -1.77
N ILE A 236 17.66 7.71 -1.22
CA ILE A 236 16.97 6.97 -0.16
C ILE A 236 15.88 6.15 -0.82
N GLU A 237 16.02 4.83 -0.75
CA GLU A 237 14.97 3.88 -1.08
C GLU A 237 14.09 3.72 0.14
N LEU A 238 12.81 4.00 -0.02
CA LEU A 238 11.86 4.00 1.07
C LEU A 238 10.80 2.94 0.79
N ALA A 239 10.57 2.04 1.73
CA ALA A 239 9.44 1.13 1.72
C ALA A 239 8.53 1.47 2.90
N SER A 240 7.27 1.82 2.65
CA SER A 240 6.26 1.97 3.70
C SER A 240 5.14 0.97 3.51
N GLU A 241 4.85 0.20 4.55
CA GLU A 241 3.76 -0.76 4.57
C GLU A 241 2.57 -0.17 5.33
N TYR A 242 1.36 -0.35 4.80
CA TYR A 242 0.11 -0.18 5.52
C TYR A 242 -0.63 -1.50 5.50
N ARG A 243 -0.75 -2.07 6.69
CA ARG A 243 -1.42 -3.34 6.93
C ARG A 243 -2.80 -3.08 7.47
N ILE A 244 -3.81 -3.56 6.77
CA ILE A 244 -5.20 -3.51 7.24
C ILE A 244 -5.41 -4.66 8.23
N ILE A 245 -5.96 -4.31 9.39
CA ILE A 245 -6.20 -5.23 10.50
C ILE A 245 -7.63 -5.81 10.54
N PRO A 246 -8.72 -5.05 10.29
CA PRO A 246 -10.03 -5.68 10.21
C PRO A 246 -10.04 -6.63 9.01
N LEU A 247 -10.40 -7.89 9.26
CA LEU A 247 -10.55 -8.91 8.24
C LEU A 247 -12.00 -9.40 8.23
N LEU A 248 -12.46 -9.84 7.06
CA LEU A 248 -13.69 -10.62 6.91
C LEU A 248 -13.31 -12.05 6.49
N PRO A 249 -14.12 -13.07 6.85
CA PRO A 249 -13.83 -14.47 6.51
C PRO A 249 -13.53 -14.68 5.01
N ASP A 250 -14.34 -14.07 4.14
CA ASP A 250 -14.22 -14.20 2.68
C ASP A 250 -13.50 -13.02 2.02
N PHE A 251 -13.02 -12.06 2.82
CA PHE A 251 -12.38 -10.86 2.30
C PHE A 251 -11.27 -10.37 3.23
N GLN A 252 -10.05 -10.73 2.86
CA GLN A 252 -8.84 -10.40 3.59
C GLN A 252 -7.95 -9.54 2.69
N PRO A 253 -8.07 -8.20 2.76
CA PRO A 253 -7.18 -7.35 2.00
C PRO A 253 -5.74 -7.59 2.47
N GLY A 254 -4.84 -7.70 1.50
CA GLY A 254 -3.41 -7.83 1.76
C GLY A 254 -2.80 -6.58 2.38
N SER A 255 -1.50 -6.64 2.64
CA SER A 255 -0.72 -5.44 2.94
C SER A 255 -0.47 -4.63 1.67
N LEU A 256 -0.60 -3.30 1.78
CA LEU A 256 -0.20 -2.36 0.73
C LEU A 256 1.18 -1.79 1.08
N PHE A 257 2.09 -1.86 0.13
CA PHE A 257 3.43 -1.32 0.27
C PHE A 257 3.64 -0.22 -0.75
N LEU A 258 4.15 0.91 -0.30
CA LEU A 258 4.63 1.99 -1.15
C LEU A 258 6.14 1.98 -1.15
N ASP A 259 6.72 1.71 -2.31
CA ASP A 259 8.16 1.84 -2.51
C ASP A 259 8.43 3.15 -3.26
N ASP A 260 9.18 4.05 -2.65
CA ASP A 260 9.59 5.33 -3.23
C ASP A 260 11.12 5.41 -3.36
N ARG A 261 11.61 6.25 -4.27
CA ARG A 261 13.03 6.57 -4.39
C ARG A 261 13.20 8.08 -4.41
N ILE A 262 13.82 8.60 -3.37
CA ILE A 262 13.93 10.04 -3.11
C ILE A 262 15.41 10.39 -3.09
N SER A 263 15.81 11.48 -3.74
CA SER A 263 17.17 12.02 -3.56
C SER A 263 17.39 12.36 -2.08
N LYS A 264 18.58 12.08 -1.54
CA LYS A 264 18.93 12.40 -0.14
C LYS A 264 18.69 13.89 0.18
N ASP A 265 19.00 14.78 -0.75
CA ASP A 265 18.83 16.24 -0.60
C ASP A 265 17.35 16.65 -0.53
N ASP A 266 16.50 15.85 -1.14
CA ASP A 266 15.06 16.06 -1.22
C ASP A 266 14.29 15.40 -0.06
N PHE A 267 14.98 14.61 0.76
CA PHE A 267 14.38 13.82 1.81
C PHE A 267 13.89 14.70 2.96
N SER A 268 12.56 14.84 3.07
CA SER A 268 11.93 15.61 4.14
C SER A 268 10.62 14.97 4.59
N PRO A 269 10.22 15.18 5.87
CA PRO A 269 8.96 14.64 6.39
C PRO A 269 7.74 15.14 5.61
N SER A 270 7.78 16.38 5.13
CA SER A 270 6.69 17.00 4.37
C SER A 270 6.53 16.40 2.98
N ARG A 271 7.65 16.15 2.27
CA ARG A 271 7.62 15.50 0.95
C ARG A 271 7.11 14.08 1.08
N LEU A 272 7.66 13.33 2.03
CA LEU A 272 7.25 11.97 2.26
C LEU A 272 5.78 11.87 2.68
N SER A 273 5.35 12.72 3.61
CA SER A 273 3.93 12.76 3.99
C SER A 273 3.03 13.09 2.81
N ARG A 274 3.44 13.91 1.85
CA ARG A 274 2.62 14.22 0.68
C ARG A 274 2.49 13.02 -0.26
N SER A 275 3.59 12.28 -0.46
CA SER A 275 3.61 11.03 -1.23
C SER A 275 2.67 9.99 -0.59
N LEU A 276 2.80 9.81 0.73
CA LEU A 276 2.05 8.82 1.49
C LEU A 276 0.59 9.21 1.78
N SER A 277 0.27 10.50 2.00
CA SER A 277 -1.01 10.90 2.58
C SER A 277 -2.22 10.57 1.71
N LYS A 278 -2.07 10.63 0.38
CA LYS A 278 -3.18 10.29 -0.52
C LYS A 278 -3.46 8.79 -0.45
N THR A 279 -2.42 7.97 -0.58
CA THR A 279 -2.51 6.51 -0.55
C THR A 279 -2.98 5.99 0.79
N TRP A 280 -2.37 6.43 1.90
CA TRP A 280 -2.79 6.05 3.24
C TRP A 280 -4.13 6.65 3.65
N GLY A 281 -4.49 7.84 3.16
CA GLY A 281 -5.82 8.41 3.35
C GLY A 281 -6.89 7.52 2.74
N GLY A 282 -6.76 7.16 1.47
CA GLY A 282 -7.68 6.26 0.78
C GLY A 282 -7.72 4.84 1.39
N THR A 283 -6.56 4.29 1.74
CA THR A 283 -6.45 2.98 2.39
C THR A 283 -7.10 3.00 3.78
N THR A 284 -7.01 4.11 4.51
CA THR A 284 -7.69 4.28 5.81
C THR A 284 -9.21 4.32 5.64
N VAL A 285 -9.74 4.98 4.60
CA VAL A 285 -11.19 4.94 4.31
C VAL A 285 -11.65 3.52 4.02
N PHE A 286 -10.86 2.78 3.24
CA PHE A 286 -11.15 1.40 2.95
C PHE A 286 -11.09 0.50 4.20
N ALA A 287 -10.09 0.68 5.07
CA ALA A 287 -10.02 -0.02 6.37
C ALA A 287 -11.22 0.31 7.29
N LEU A 288 -11.66 1.58 7.31
CA LEU A 288 -12.87 2.00 8.03
C LEU A 288 -14.12 1.31 7.49
N ALA A 289 -14.29 1.27 6.16
CA ALA A 289 -15.42 0.59 5.55
C ALA A 289 -15.42 -0.90 5.88
N LEU A 290 -14.25 -1.55 5.81
CA LEU A 290 -14.11 -2.97 6.15
C LEU A 290 -14.45 -3.25 7.61
N TYR A 291 -14.00 -2.38 8.52
CA TYR A 291 -14.37 -2.43 9.92
C TYR A 291 -15.90 -2.32 10.10
N GLU A 292 -16.54 -1.33 9.48
CA GLU A 292 -18.01 -1.15 9.58
C GLU A 292 -18.77 -2.35 9.03
N THR A 293 -18.31 -2.96 7.92
CA THR A 293 -18.87 -4.19 7.38
C THR A 293 -18.73 -5.35 8.38
N ARG A 294 -17.55 -5.54 8.97
CA ARG A 294 -17.30 -6.59 9.97
C ARG A 294 -18.22 -6.42 11.17
N GLU A 295 -18.33 -5.22 11.72
CA GLU A 295 -19.18 -4.95 12.87
C GLU A 295 -20.67 -5.10 12.55
N ALA A 296 -21.09 -4.74 11.33
CA ALA A 296 -22.46 -4.94 10.87
C ALA A 296 -22.81 -6.44 10.78
N MET A 297 -21.91 -7.26 10.25
CA MET A 297 -22.11 -8.72 10.11
C MET A 297 -22.23 -9.43 11.47
N LYS A 298 -21.64 -8.87 12.53
CA LYS A 298 -21.79 -9.37 13.92
C LYS A 298 -23.15 -9.03 14.56
N GLN A 299 -23.94 -8.12 13.99
CA GLN A 299 -25.21 -7.70 14.58
C GLN A 299 -26.33 -8.71 14.27
N ASP A 300 -27.05 -9.13 15.30
CA ASP A 300 -28.28 -9.94 15.14
C ASP A 300 -29.49 -9.09 14.70
N ASP A 301 -29.50 -7.81 15.09
CA ASP A 301 -30.56 -6.87 14.70
C ASP A 301 -30.39 -6.44 13.23
N GLN A 302 -31.36 -6.83 12.40
CA GLN A 302 -31.37 -6.54 10.95
C GLN A 302 -31.29 -5.04 10.64
N GLN A 303 -31.92 -4.17 11.43
CA GLN A 303 -31.87 -2.73 11.20
C GLN A 303 -30.47 -2.18 11.50
N LYS A 304 -29.84 -2.63 12.59
CA LYS A 304 -28.47 -2.22 12.93
C LYS A 304 -27.45 -2.74 11.92
N ARG A 305 -27.60 -3.99 11.48
CA ARG A 305 -26.81 -4.59 10.40
C ARG A 305 -26.90 -3.75 9.12
N GLN A 306 -28.11 -3.49 8.64
CA GLN A 306 -28.35 -2.69 7.43
C GLN A 306 -27.81 -1.27 7.55
N ALA A 307 -27.94 -0.64 8.72
CA ALA A 307 -27.37 0.69 8.95
C ALA A 307 -25.84 0.69 8.87
N GLY A 308 -25.17 -0.33 9.41
CA GLY A 308 -23.71 -0.49 9.31
C GLY A 308 -23.23 -0.73 7.88
N LEU A 309 -23.87 -1.65 7.15
CA LEU A 309 -23.56 -1.92 5.75
C LEU A 309 -23.72 -0.67 4.86
N LYS A 310 -24.79 0.11 5.07
CA LYS A 310 -24.99 1.39 4.36
C LYS A 310 -23.92 2.43 4.68
N ARG A 311 -23.43 2.49 5.92
CA ARG A 311 -22.30 3.37 6.27
C ARG A 311 -21.02 2.94 5.55
N ALA A 312 -20.69 1.65 5.58
CA ALA A 312 -19.54 1.10 4.85
C ALA A 312 -19.63 1.42 3.35
N GLU A 313 -20.80 1.20 2.73
CA GLU A 313 -21.04 1.51 1.32
C GLU A 313 -20.85 3.01 1.03
N ALA A 314 -21.35 3.90 1.91
CA ALA A 314 -21.19 5.34 1.76
C ALA A 314 -19.71 5.76 1.82
N PHE A 315 -18.92 5.17 2.70
CA PHE A 315 -17.48 5.45 2.80
C PHE A 315 -16.75 5.05 1.51
N LEU A 316 -17.06 3.87 0.97
CA LEU A 316 -16.47 3.37 -0.27
C LEU A 316 -16.85 4.21 -1.48
N LYS A 317 -18.12 4.61 -1.60
CA LYS A 317 -18.60 5.50 -2.67
C LYS A 317 -17.95 6.89 -2.58
N ALA A 318 -17.80 7.44 -1.37
CA ALA A 318 -17.12 8.70 -1.16
C ALA A 318 -15.64 8.61 -1.57
N GLN A 319 -14.95 7.53 -1.21
CA GLN A 319 -13.57 7.32 -1.65
C GLN A 319 -13.48 7.19 -3.16
N LYS A 320 -14.36 6.40 -3.78
CA LYS A 320 -14.36 6.17 -5.23
C LYS A 320 -14.56 7.46 -6.04
N SER A 321 -15.30 8.44 -5.52
CA SER A 321 -15.55 9.71 -6.22
C SER A 321 -14.32 10.63 -6.30
N VAL A 322 -13.30 10.40 -5.47
CA VAL A 322 -12.04 11.17 -5.46
C VAL A 322 -10.84 10.39 -6.00
N LEU A 323 -11.01 9.10 -6.31
CA LEU A 323 -9.96 8.30 -6.91
C LEU A 323 -9.77 8.69 -8.38
N GLY A 324 -8.50 8.85 -8.77
CA GLY A 324 -8.13 9.07 -10.15
C GLY A 324 -8.14 7.77 -10.95
N ILE A 325 -7.94 7.90 -12.27
CA ILE A 325 -7.79 6.76 -13.18
C ILE A 325 -6.56 5.91 -12.79
N ASP A 326 -5.54 6.51 -12.19
CA ASP A 326 -4.29 5.82 -11.85
C ASP A 326 -4.35 5.02 -10.52
N ASP A 327 -5.45 5.12 -9.75
CA ASP A 327 -5.57 4.45 -8.44
C ASP A 327 -6.25 3.05 -8.56
N ASP A 328 -5.88 2.29 -9.60
CA ASP A 328 -6.57 1.06 -10.03
C ASP A 328 -6.74 0.00 -8.94
N MET A 329 -5.68 -0.25 -8.17
CA MET A 329 -5.70 -1.31 -7.15
C MET A 329 -6.71 -1.01 -6.04
N LEU A 330 -6.72 0.22 -5.53
CA LEU A 330 -7.67 0.61 -4.49
C LEU A 330 -9.10 0.62 -5.04
N ASN A 331 -9.29 1.04 -6.30
CA ASN A 331 -10.58 0.94 -6.99
C ASN A 331 -11.08 -0.52 -7.06
N GLN A 332 -10.22 -1.48 -7.45
CA GLN A 332 -10.58 -2.90 -7.50
C GLN A 332 -10.93 -3.46 -6.12
N GLN A 333 -10.18 -3.10 -5.09
CA GLN A 333 -10.46 -3.51 -3.71
C GLN A 333 -11.80 -2.93 -3.21
N ILE A 334 -12.07 -1.66 -3.51
CA ILE A 334 -13.35 -1.01 -3.22
C ILE A 334 -14.50 -1.73 -3.90
N ASP A 335 -14.37 -2.06 -5.19
CA ASP A 335 -15.42 -2.74 -5.94
C ASP A 335 -15.70 -4.14 -5.40
N ALA A 336 -14.65 -4.90 -5.07
CA ALA A 336 -14.80 -6.22 -4.46
C ALA A 336 -15.52 -6.15 -3.09
N LEU A 337 -15.22 -5.14 -2.26
CA LEU A 337 -15.90 -4.97 -0.98
C LEU A 337 -17.34 -4.48 -1.15
N LEU A 338 -17.62 -3.60 -2.12
CA LEU A 338 -18.98 -3.17 -2.46
C LEU A 338 -19.84 -4.36 -2.90
N ASP A 339 -19.30 -5.26 -3.71
CA ASP A 339 -20.00 -6.47 -4.14
C ASP A 339 -20.29 -7.42 -2.98
N LEU A 340 -19.35 -7.54 -2.03
CA LEU A 340 -19.60 -8.27 -0.78
C LEU A 340 -20.74 -7.64 0.03
N ILE A 341 -20.69 -6.32 0.26
CA ILE A 341 -21.71 -5.59 1.01
C ILE A 341 -23.10 -5.77 0.40
N ARG A 342 -23.21 -5.76 -0.94
CA ARG A 342 -24.49 -5.99 -1.63
C ARG A 342 -25.05 -7.37 -1.35
N ARG A 343 -24.22 -8.41 -1.46
CA ARG A 343 -24.64 -9.81 -1.19
C ARG A 343 -25.10 -9.99 0.26
N GLU A 344 -24.38 -9.42 1.21
CA GLU A 344 -24.74 -9.46 2.63
C GLU A 344 -25.99 -8.62 2.96
N GLY A 345 -26.26 -7.57 2.18
CA GLY A 345 -27.44 -6.71 2.36
C GLY A 345 -28.74 -7.31 1.82
N GLU A 346 -28.66 -8.28 0.91
CA GLU A 346 -29.81 -9.00 0.33
C GLU A 346 -30.20 -10.25 1.14
N SER A 347 -29.30 -10.74 2.00
CA SER A 347 -29.49 -11.88 2.90
C SER A 347 -30.16 -11.44 4.21
#